data_AF-A0A6M3IK47-F1
#
_entry.id   AF-A0A6M3IK47-F1
#
_cell.length_a   1.000
_cell.length_b   1.000
_cell.length_c   1.000
_cell.angle_alpha   90.00
_cell.angle_beta   90.00
_cell.angle_gamma   90.00
#
_symmetry.space_group_name_H-M   'P 1'
#
loop_
_entity.id
_entity.type
_entity.pdbx_description
1 polymer ?
#
loop_
_entity_poly.entity_id
_entity_poly.type
_entity_poly.pdbx_seq_one_letter_code
_entity_poly.pdbx_strand_id
1 'polypeptide(L)' 'MMLTAKEREATFLSDLTALLAKHSAELDVTDDGKSYGMQSGVCEISMDSEWDSEGNQLAEYTTFRLPSFMDGD' A
#
# COMPACT_ATOMS: atom_id res chain seq x y z
N MET A 1 -13.57 -14.25 22.52
CA MET A 1 -14.70 -13.41 22.05
C MET A 1 -14.62 -13.35 20.53
N MET A 2 -15.75 -13.44 19.83
CA MET A 2 -15.80 -13.22 18.37
C MET A 2 -15.85 -11.72 18.11
N LEU A 3 -14.95 -11.20 17.28
CA LEU A 3 -15.02 -9.81 16.80
C LEU A 3 -16.17 -9.69 15.78
N THR A 4 -16.93 -8.62 15.87
CA THR A 4 -17.90 -8.25 14.82
C THR A 4 -17.16 -7.86 13.54
N ALA A 5 -17.85 -7.88 12.40
CA ALA A 5 -17.27 -7.44 11.13
C ALA A 5 -16.71 -6.02 11.21
N LYS A 6 -17.43 -5.10 11.87
CA LYS A 6 -17.02 -3.70 12.04
C LYS A 6 -15.76 -3.56 12.91
N GLU A 7 -15.65 -4.34 13.99
CA GLU A 7 -14.45 -4.31 14.84
C GLU A 7 -13.23 -4.88 14.12
N ARG A 8 -13.42 -5.92 13.28
CA ARG A 8 -12.35 -6.45 12.43
C ARG A 8 -11.87 -5.41 11.42
N GLU A 9 -12.80 -4.74 10.75
CA GLU A 9 -12.48 -3.67 9.80
C GLU A 9 -11.75 -2.51 10.48
N ALA A 10 -12.25 -2.04 11.63
CA ALA A 10 -11.62 -0.95 12.37
C ALA A 10 -10.20 -1.29 12.83
N THR A 11 -9.97 -2.52 13.31
CA THR A 11 -8.64 -3.00 13.70
C THR A 11 -7.71 -3.01 12.49
N PHE A 12 -8.16 -3.59 11.38
CA PHE A 12 -7.37 -3.66 10.15
C PHE A 12 -6.99 -2.27 9.61
N LEU A 13 -7.94 -1.34 9.56
CA LEU A 13 -7.70 0.03 9.08
C LEU A 13 -6.72 0.77 9.99
N SER A 14 -6.82 0.60 11.32
CA SER A 14 -5.87 1.19 12.26
C SER A 14 -4.46 0.65 12.02
N ASP A 15 -4.31 -0.66 11.89
CA ASP A 15 -3.02 -1.31 11.70
C ASP A 15 -2.39 -0.92 10.35
N LEU A 16 -3.18 -0.91 9.27
CA LEU A 16 -2.74 -0.48 7.95
C LEU A 16 -2.32 1.00 7.95
N THR A 17 -3.10 1.88 8.58
CA THR A 17 -2.76 3.32 8.69
C THR A 17 -1.45 3.52 9.44
N ALA A 18 -1.26 2.81 10.56
CA ALA A 18 -0.02 2.89 11.33
C ALA A 18 1.19 2.38 10.53
N LEU A 19 1.02 1.33 9.73
CA LEU A 19 2.06 0.79 8.86
C LEU A 19 2.44 1.77 7.75
N LEU A 20 1.45 2.31 7.04
CA LEU A 20 1.66 3.30 5.97
C LEU A 20 2.38 4.55 6.52
N ALA A 21 1.91 5.07 7.65
CA ALA A 21 2.53 6.23 8.30
C ALA A 21 3.98 5.97 8.74
N LYS A 22 4.28 4.77 9.26
CA LYS A 22 5.64 4.39 9.67
C LYS A 22 6.63 4.42 8.51
N HIS A 23 6.16 4.13 7.30
CA HIS A 23 6.98 4.04 6.09
C HIS A 23 6.80 5.24 5.15
N SER A 24 6.10 6.30 5.57
CA SER A 24 5.77 7.44 4.69
C SER A 24 5.19 6.98 3.34
N ALA A 25 4.36 5.93 3.39
CA ALA A 25 3.82 5.27 2.22
C ALA A 25 2.35 5.64 1.99
N GLU A 26 1.92 5.64 0.73
CA GLU A 26 0.53 5.78 0.33
C GLU A 26 0.04 4.49 -0.34
N LEU A 27 -1.26 4.22 -0.24
CA LEU A 27 -1.91 3.08 -0.91
C LEU A 27 -3.01 3.60 -1.82
N ASP A 28 -2.91 3.27 -3.10
CA ASP A 28 -3.91 3.56 -4.12
C ASP A 28 -4.57 2.28 -4.64
N VAL A 29 -5.89 2.32 -4.78
CA VAL A 29 -6.66 1.27 -5.45
C VAL A 29 -6.85 1.69 -6.91
N THR A 30 -6.16 0.99 -7.81
CA THR A 30 -6.14 1.28 -9.25
C THR A 30 -6.38 0.00 -10.07
N ASP A 31 -6.21 0.07 -11.38
CA ASP A 31 -6.23 -1.10 -12.26
C ASP A 31 -4.81 -1.51 -12.70
N ASP A 32 -4.67 -2.75 -13.17
CA ASP A 32 -3.38 -3.31 -13.56
C ASP A 32 -2.83 -2.78 -14.90
N GLY A 33 -3.52 -1.83 -15.54
CA GLY A 33 -3.13 -1.20 -16.82
C GLY A 33 -3.50 -2.02 -18.05
N LYS A 34 -4.24 -3.12 -17.91
CA LYS A 34 -4.67 -3.94 -19.05
C LYS A 34 -5.79 -3.27 -19.84
N SER A 35 -5.97 -3.70 -21.08
CA SER A 35 -7.01 -3.15 -21.95
C SER A 35 -8.41 -3.32 -21.35
N TYR A 36 -9.30 -2.42 -21.75
CA TYR A 36 -10.71 -2.41 -21.33
C TYR A 36 -11.36 -3.80 -21.43
N GLY A 37 -11.95 -4.26 -20.32
CA GLY A 37 -12.58 -5.57 -20.16
C GLY A 37 -11.64 -6.67 -19.64
N MET A 38 -10.34 -6.41 -19.53
CA MET A 38 -9.33 -7.35 -19.02
C MET A 38 -8.61 -6.83 -17.77
N GLN A 39 -8.94 -5.62 -17.32
CA GLN A 39 -8.30 -5.00 -16.17
C GLN A 39 -8.74 -5.66 -14.86
N SER A 40 -7.78 -5.79 -13.94
CA SER A 40 -8.02 -6.25 -12.57
C SER A 40 -7.72 -5.13 -11.58
N GLY A 41 -8.51 -5.04 -10.51
CA GLY A 41 -8.21 -4.11 -9.42
C GLY A 41 -6.93 -4.53 -8.71
N VAL A 42 -6.04 -3.56 -8.46
CA VAL A 42 -4.78 -3.75 -7.75
C VAL A 42 -4.60 -2.68 -6.68
N CYS A 43 -3.85 -3.01 -5.65
CA CYS A 43 -3.37 -2.03 -4.67
C CYS A 43 -1.93 -1.70 -5.00
N GLU A 44 -1.66 -0.44 -5.32
CA GLU A 44 -0.33 0.10 -5.53
C GLU A 44 0.12 0.86 -4.28
N ILE A 45 1.36 0.61 -3.85
CA ILE A 45 2.00 1.31 -2.74
C ILE A 45 3.05 2.23 -3.34
N SER A 46 3.02 3.51 -2.96
CA SER A 46 4.04 4.49 -3.31
C SER A 46 4.76 4.98 -2.06
N MET A 47 6.05 5.26 -2.18
CA MET A 47 6.89 5.83 -1.12
C MET A 47 7.75 6.94 -1.73
N ASP A 48 7.70 8.13 -1.14
CA ASP A 48 8.48 9.27 -1.60
C ASP A 48 9.98 9.09 -1.37
N SER A 49 10.78 9.85 -2.14
CA SER A 49 12.21 9.94 -1.86
C SER A 49 12.46 10.70 -0.55
N GLU A 50 13.37 10.18 0.26
CA GLU A 50 13.80 10.84 1.50
C GLU A 50 15.13 11.56 1.28
N TRP A 51 15.26 12.75 1.86
CA TRP A 51 16.42 13.63 1.73
C TRP A 51 16.82 14.17 3.10
N ASP A 52 18.11 14.33 3.34
CA ASP A 52 18.60 15.03 4.51
C ASP A 52 18.58 16.56 4.33
N SER A 53 18.93 17.31 5.38
CA SER A 53 18.99 18.77 5.34
C SER A 53 20.08 19.34 4.45
N GLU A 54 21.06 18.52 4.04
CA GLU A 54 22.15 18.90 3.15
C GLU A 54 21.83 18.62 1.67
N GLY A 55 20.67 18.00 1.40
CA GLY A 55 20.22 17.64 0.06
C GLY A 55 20.78 16.31 -0.44
N ASN A 56 21.34 15.47 0.44
CA ASN A 56 21.72 14.12 0.07
C ASN A 56 20.50 13.20 0.13
N GLN A 57 20.36 12.33 -0.87
CA GLN A 57 19.27 11.36 -0.91
C GLN A 57 19.54 10.21 0.06
N LEU A 58 18.58 9.93 0.93
CA LEU A 58 18.59 8.84 1.91
C LEU A 58 17.84 7.61 1.39
N ALA A 59 16.77 7.82 0.62
CA ALA A 59 15.98 6.75 0.01
C ALA A 59 15.45 7.18 -1.37
N GLU A 60 15.34 6.20 -2.27
CA GLU A 60 14.75 6.40 -3.60
C GLU A 60 13.23 6.31 -3.53
N TYR A 61 12.56 7.10 -4.40
CA TYR A 61 11.15 6.90 -4.67
C TYR A 61 10.94 5.48 -5.18
N THR A 62 9.90 4.82 -4.68
CA THR A 62 9.52 3.49 -5.17
C THR A 62 8.01 3.33 -5.24
N THR A 63 7.58 2.53 -6.19
CA THR A 63 6.20 2.07 -6.31
C THR A 63 6.17 0.58 -6.59
N PHE A 64 5.26 -0.14 -5.93
CA PHE A 64 5.08 -1.57 -6.12
C PHE A 64 3.65 -1.99 -5.83
N ARG A 65 3.24 -3.11 -6.43
CA ARG A 65 1.91 -3.67 -6.24
C ARG A 65 1.93 -4.67 -5.10
N LEU A 66 0.90 -4.66 -4.25
CA LEU A 66 0.71 -5.75 -3.31
C LEU A 66 0.44 -7.04 -4.09
N PRO A 67 1.12 -8.15 -3.77
CA PRO A 67 0.83 -9.43 -4.38
C PRO A 67 -0.63 -9.80 -4.08
N SER A 68 -1.33 -10.37 -5.06
CA SER A 68 -2.66 -10.91 -4.77
C SER A 68 -2.52 -12.06 -3.77
N PHE A 69 -3.50 -12.25 -2.88
CA PHE A 69 -3.41 -13.32 -1.87
C PHE A 69 -3.30 -14.72 -2.50
N MET A 70 -3.60 -14.86 -3.80
CA MET A 70 -3.55 -16.10 -4.57
C MET A 70 -2.21 -16.31 -5.28
N ASP A 71 -1.35 -15.29 -5.34
CA ASP A 71 -0.05 -15.32 -6.03
C ASP A 71 1.13 -15.45 -5.05
N GLY A 72 0.88 -15.73 -3.77
CA GLY A 72 1.92 -15.96 -2.77
C GLY A 72 2.50 -17.37 -2.85
N ASP A 73 3.83 -17.47 -3.03
CA ASP A 73 4.63 -18.64 -2.61
C ASP A 73 4.59 -18.83 -1.08
#